data_AF-A0A937W8G9-F1
#
_entry.id   AF-A0A937W8G9-F1
#
_cell.length_a   1.000
_cell.length_b   1.000
_cell.length_c   1.000
_cell.angle_alpha   90.00
_cell.angle_beta   90.00
_cell.angle_gamma   90.00
#
_symmetry.space_group_name_H-M   'P 1'
#
loop_
_entity.id
_entity.type
_entity.pdbx_description
1 polymer ?
#
loop_
_entity_poly.entity_id
_entity_poly.type
_entity_poly.pdbx_seq_one_letter_code
_entity_poly.pdbx_strand_id
1 'polypeptide(L)'
;MRFISFQRVGWAMLTLLEIVSCGPLCWLKEQQMANYTVIADVGETLIELLRDNMSDLIPEQDRMVLCSPGEIEDDATRLSLFLYQVLENEHLKNQEMRPVNSNALQYPPLTLDLFYMMTSYPSQQIQDRTERTLEEHRILGRAMQIFYDNGILRGSVLRGSLAGTEEELRIILATMNMENITQMWNSFEGKPYRPSVFYQVTPASIASTRQRDVDRVIRKDMRYYQINSM
;
A
#
# COMPACT_ATOMS: atom_id res chain seq x y z
N MET A 1 -33.11 -41.12 52.46
CA MET A 1 -32.49 -42.26 53.19
C MET A 1 -31.08 -42.43 52.62
N ARG A 2 -30.03 -42.17 53.43
CA ARG A 2 -28.56 -42.25 53.18
C ARG A 2 -28.01 -41.37 52.03
N PHE A 3 -27.21 -40.31 52.19
CA PHE A 3 -26.03 -39.97 53.02
C PHE A 3 -24.87 -40.97 52.94
N ILE A 4 -23.72 -40.50 52.41
CA ILE A 4 -22.30 -40.56 52.87
C ILE A 4 -21.46 -40.06 51.65
N SER A 5 -20.79 -38.90 51.60
CA SER A 5 -19.76 -38.21 52.40
C SER A 5 -18.29 -38.63 52.12
N PHE A 6 -17.45 -37.59 51.94
CA PHE A 6 -15.98 -37.49 52.12
C PHE A 6 -15.06 -38.22 51.10
N GLN A 7 -13.98 -37.63 50.59
CA GLN A 7 -12.91 -36.96 51.35
C GLN A 7 -12.18 -35.86 50.57
N ARG A 8 -11.71 -34.86 51.32
CA ARG A 8 -10.91 -33.70 50.96
C ARG A 8 -9.47 -33.94 51.43
N VAL A 9 -8.47 -33.90 50.56
CA VAL A 9 -7.03 -33.65 50.85
C VAL A 9 -6.43 -33.22 49.51
N GLY A 10 -5.67 -32.14 49.30
CA GLY A 10 -4.94 -31.25 50.17
C GLY A 10 -3.60 -30.94 49.50
N TRP A 11 -3.44 -29.66 49.12
CA TRP A 11 -2.19 -28.90 49.07
C TRP A 11 -1.16 -29.12 47.94
N ALA A 12 -0.92 -27.98 47.25
CA ALA A 12 0.37 -27.38 46.93
C ALA A 12 1.32 -28.11 45.96
N MET A 13 1.49 -27.54 44.77
CA MET A 13 2.83 -27.16 44.30
C MET A 13 2.76 -26.06 43.25
N LEU A 14 3.17 -24.86 43.67
CA LEU A 14 3.72 -23.84 42.78
C LEU A 14 5.03 -24.40 42.21
N THR A 15 5.07 -24.64 40.91
CA THR A 15 6.26 -24.87 40.08
C THR A 15 5.75 -24.82 38.64
N LEU A 16 6.34 -24.16 37.66
CA LEU A 16 7.52 -23.35 37.54
C LEU A 16 7.36 -22.69 36.15
N LEU A 17 7.90 -21.48 35.98
CA LEU A 17 8.10 -20.86 34.69
C LEU A 17 8.67 -21.87 33.68
N GLU A 18 7.91 -22.25 32.66
CA GLU A 18 8.49 -22.65 31.38
C GLU A 18 8.77 -21.37 30.60
N ILE A 19 9.95 -20.81 30.86
CA ILE A 19 10.65 -19.95 29.92
C ILE A 19 10.91 -20.82 28.70
N VAL A 20 10.01 -20.74 27.72
CA VAL A 20 10.30 -21.20 26.36
C VAL A 20 11.42 -20.29 25.86
N SER A 21 12.63 -20.81 25.95
CA SER A 21 13.84 -20.34 25.30
C SER A 21 13.56 -20.17 23.80
N CYS A 22 13.15 -18.97 23.40
CA CYS A 22 13.10 -18.56 22.02
C CYS A 22 14.53 -18.33 21.56
N GLY A 23 15.16 -19.39 21.03
CA GLY A 23 16.48 -19.32 20.41
C GLY A 23 16.50 -18.35 19.21
N PRO A 24 17.69 -17.99 18.70
CA PRO A 24 17.91 -16.97 17.67
C PRO A 24 17.41 -17.34 16.26
N LEU A 25 16.37 -18.18 16.14
CA LEU A 25 15.73 -18.56 14.87
C LEU A 25 14.45 -17.75 14.54
N CYS A 26 14.12 -16.73 15.34
CA CYS A 26 12.92 -15.89 15.13
C CYS A 26 13.08 -14.83 14.01
N TRP A 27 14.22 -14.79 13.32
CA TRP A 27 14.54 -13.74 12.33
C TRP A 27 14.35 -14.15 10.86
N LEU A 28 13.71 -15.30 10.60
CA LEU A 28 13.44 -15.80 9.25
C LEU A 28 11.94 -15.74 8.89
N LYS A 29 11.26 -14.65 9.26
CA LYS A 29 10.21 -14.15 8.36
C LYS A 29 10.96 -13.44 7.25
N GLU A 30 11.33 -14.21 6.24
CA GLU A 30 11.67 -13.69 4.92
C GLU A 30 10.51 -12.76 4.54
N GLN A 31 10.70 -11.45 4.76
CA GLN A 31 9.78 -10.45 4.28
C GLN A 31 9.81 -10.64 2.78
N GLN A 32 8.81 -11.35 2.26
CA GLN A 32 8.57 -11.50 0.84
C GLN A 32 8.11 -10.13 0.36
N MET A 33 9.07 -9.22 0.26
CA MET A 33 8.89 -7.85 -0.19
C MET A 33 8.42 -7.92 -1.63
N ALA A 34 7.44 -7.10 -1.96
CA ALA A 34 6.81 -7.19 -3.25
C ALA A 34 7.80 -6.92 -4.40
N ASN A 35 7.63 -7.68 -5.47
CA ASN A 35 8.58 -7.78 -6.59
C ASN A 35 8.43 -6.57 -7.53
N TYR A 36 8.97 -6.61 -8.73
CA TYR A 36 8.75 -5.56 -9.75
C TYR A 36 7.27 -5.31 -10.10
N THR A 37 6.35 -6.20 -9.68
CA THR A 37 4.90 -6.10 -9.92
C THR A 37 4.17 -5.16 -8.96
N VAL A 38 4.84 -4.63 -7.92
CA VAL A 38 4.21 -3.78 -6.87
C VAL A 38 3.30 -2.70 -7.46
N ILE A 39 3.75 -1.99 -8.50
CA ILE A 39 2.98 -0.89 -9.08
C ILE A 39 1.65 -1.40 -9.68
N ALA A 40 1.68 -2.54 -10.36
CA ALA A 40 0.48 -3.17 -10.91
C ALA A 40 -0.44 -3.68 -9.80
N ASP A 41 0.14 -4.31 -8.78
CA ASP A 41 -0.60 -4.86 -7.62
C ASP A 41 -1.29 -3.75 -6.81
N VAL A 42 -0.66 -2.57 -6.69
CA VAL A 42 -1.30 -1.38 -6.09
C VAL A 42 -2.49 -0.94 -6.94
N GLY A 43 -2.33 -0.84 -8.27
CA GLY A 43 -3.41 -0.46 -9.17
C GLY A 43 -4.60 -1.43 -9.07
N GLU A 44 -4.32 -2.73 -9.11
CA GLU A 44 -5.31 -3.80 -8.93
C GLU A 44 -6.01 -3.70 -7.57
N THR A 45 -5.25 -3.47 -6.50
CA THR A 45 -5.81 -3.29 -5.15
C THR A 45 -6.79 -2.11 -5.09
N LEU A 46 -6.44 -0.96 -5.67
CA LEU A 46 -7.29 0.23 -5.65
C LEU A 46 -8.57 0.04 -6.47
N ILE A 47 -8.48 -0.57 -7.65
CA ILE A 47 -9.65 -0.76 -8.51
C ILE A 47 -10.59 -1.82 -7.93
N GLU A 48 -10.06 -2.91 -7.37
CA GLU A 48 -10.86 -3.96 -6.73
C GLU A 48 -11.55 -3.41 -5.46
N LEU A 49 -10.87 -2.57 -4.68
CA LEU A 49 -11.48 -1.89 -3.54
C LEU A 49 -12.70 -1.05 -3.95
N LEU A 50 -12.61 -0.33 -5.07
CA LEU A 50 -13.75 0.43 -5.61
C LEU A 50 -14.86 -0.50 -6.10
N ARG A 51 -14.50 -1.54 -6.87
CA ARG A 51 -15.45 -2.55 -7.39
C ARG A 51 -16.24 -3.25 -6.31
N ASP A 52 -15.58 -3.60 -5.20
CA ASP A 52 -16.18 -4.28 -4.06
C ASP A 52 -17.18 -3.39 -3.28
N ASN A 53 -17.03 -2.06 -3.36
CA ASN A 53 -17.78 -1.12 -2.51
C ASN A 53 -18.75 -0.18 -3.28
N MET A 54 -18.75 -0.24 -4.62
CA MET A 54 -19.57 0.60 -5.50
C MET A 54 -20.62 -0.16 -6.32
N SER A 55 -20.91 -1.43 -5.99
CA SER A 55 -21.90 -2.24 -6.72
C SER A 55 -23.33 -1.65 -6.68
N ASP A 56 -23.59 -0.73 -5.75
CA ASP A 56 -24.84 0.02 -5.61
C ASP A 56 -25.04 1.09 -6.68
N LEU A 57 -23.97 1.78 -7.08
CA LEU A 57 -24.00 2.84 -8.10
C LEU A 57 -23.54 2.36 -9.47
N ILE A 58 -22.57 1.45 -9.52
CA ILE A 58 -21.99 0.89 -10.74
C ILE A 58 -22.03 -0.63 -10.61
N PRO A 59 -23.13 -1.29 -11.02
CA PRO A 59 -23.26 -2.74 -10.90
C PRO A 59 -22.26 -3.52 -11.77
N GLU A 60 -21.90 -2.95 -12.91
CA GLU A 60 -21.00 -3.56 -13.89
C GLU A 60 -19.56 -3.14 -13.59
N GLN A 61 -18.79 -4.05 -12.97
CA GLN A 61 -17.43 -3.78 -12.50
C GLN A 61 -16.45 -3.36 -13.61
N ASP A 62 -16.70 -3.81 -14.85
CA ASP A 62 -15.90 -3.46 -16.03
C ASP A 62 -16.01 -1.98 -16.43
N ARG A 63 -16.97 -1.23 -15.88
CA ARG A 63 -17.10 0.22 -16.09
C ARG A 63 -16.16 1.05 -15.21
N MET A 64 -15.39 0.40 -14.33
CA MET A 64 -14.33 0.99 -13.53
C MET A 64 -12.99 0.52 -14.10
N VAL A 65 -12.18 1.45 -14.61
CA VAL A 65 -10.98 1.13 -15.42
C VAL A 65 -9.71 1.81 -14.90
N LEU A 66 -8.57 1.14 -15.09
CA LEU A 66 -7.22 1.65 -14.81
C LEU A 66 -6.57 2.18 -16.10
N CYS A 67 -7.05 3.29 -16.63
CA CYS A 67 -6.50 3.88 -17.85
C CYS A 67 -6.54 5.41 -17.82
N SER A 68 -5.81 6.03 -18.76
CA SER A 68 -5.80 7.48 -18.92
C SER A 68 -7.16 7.99 -19.38
N PRO A 69 -7.62 9.17 -18.91
CA PRO A 69 -8.77 9.85 -19.50
C PRO A 69 -8.69 10.04 -21.02
N GLY A 70 -7.47 10.11 -21.58
CA GLY A 70 -7.22 10.19 -23.01
C GLY A 70 -7.60 8.93 -23.79
N GLU A 71 -7.55 7.75 -23.17
CA GLU A 71 -7.80 6.45 -23.81
C GLU A 71 -9.27 6.03 -23.75
N ILE A 72 -10.10 6.74 -22.98
CA ILE A 72 -11.52 6.39 -22.80
C ILE A 72 -12.32 6.86 -24.01
N GLU A 73 -12.56 5.94 -24.94
CA GLU A 73 -13.37 6.16 -26.15
C GLU A 73 -14.82 5.72 -25.99
N ASP A 74 -15.09 4.80 -25.06
CA ASP A 74 -16.43 4.28 -24.82
C ASP A 74 -17.25 5.18 -23.89
N ASP A 75 -18.57 5.06 -24.04
CA ASP A 75 -19.57 5.68 -23.17
C ASP A 75 -19.99 4.79 -21.98
N ALA A 76 -19.38 3.61 -21.85
CA ALA A 76 -19.72 2.64 -20.81
C ALA A 76 -18.97 2.93 -19.51
N THR A 77 -17.74 3.42 -19.61
CA THR A 77 -16.87 3.77 -18.50
C THR A 77 -17.55 4.81 -17.61
N ARG A 78 -17.59 4.54 -16.31
CA ARG A 78 -18.21 5.42 -15.30
C ARG A 78 -17.19 6.04 -14.36
N LEU A 79 -16.05 5.38 -14.17
CA LEU A 79 -14.97 5.84 -13.31
C LEU A 79 -13.63 5.36 -13.88
N SER A 80 -12.66 6.25 -13.95
CA SER A 80 -11.28 5.92 -14.31
C SER A 80 -10.32 6.27 -13.18
N LEU A 81 -9.27 5.47 -13.06
CA LEU A 81 -8.16 5.73 -12.15
C LEU A 81 -6.85 5.65 -12.94
N PHE A 82 -6.17 6.78 -13.07
CA PHE A 82 -4.99 6.96 -13.92
C PHE A 82 -3.74 7.25 -13.10
N LEU A 83 -2.72 6.40 -13.18
CA LEU A 83 -1.39 6.65 -12.60
C LEU A 83 -0.63 7.65 -13.46
N TYR A 84 -0.61 8.92 -13.08
CA TYR A 84 0.00 9.99 -13.89
C TYR A 84 1.45 10.30 -13.50
N GLN A 85 1.86 9.94 -12.29
CA GLN A 85 3.20 10.24 -11.79
C GLN A 85 3.66 9.19 -10.77
N VAL A 86 4.95 8.84 -10.84
CA VAL A 86 5.65 7.93 -9.92
C VAL A 86 6.91 8.63 -9.45
N LEU A 87 7.06 8.81 -8.14
CA LEU A 87 8.23 9.43 -7.53
C LEU A 87 8.89 8.49 -6.52
N GLU A 88 10.19 8.65 -6.30
CA GLU A 88 10.86 8.02 -5.18
C GLU A 88 10.48 8.73 -3.87
N ASN A 89 10.18 7.96 -2.84
CA ASN A 89 9.85 8.50 -1.54
C ASN A 89 11.10 9.08 -0.85
N GLU A 90 11.14 10.40 -0.70
CA GLU A 90 12.31 11.10 -0.16
C GLU A 90 12.62 10.78 1.29
N HIS A 91 11.63 10.35 2.06
CA HIS A 91 11.77 10.00 3.47
C HIS A 91 12.30 8.58 3.68
N LEU A 92 12.16 7.71 2.67
CA LEU A 92 12.52 6.29 2.75
C LEU A 92 13.68 5.90 1.82
N LYS A 93 14.21 6.83 1.01
CA LYS A 93 15.35 6.57 0.10
C LYS A 93 16.69 6.28 0.80
N ASN A 94 16.89 6.78 2.03
CA ASN A 94 18.18 6.71 2.75
C ASN A 94 18.23 5.58 3.80
N GLN A 95 17.53 4.47 3.57
CA GLN A 95 17.59 3.33 4.47
C GLN A 95 18.96 2.66 4.44
N GLU A 96 19.39 2.14 5.60
CA GLU A 96 20.63 1.37 5.70
C GLU A 96 20.50 0.01 4.99
N MET A 97 21.63 -0.53 4.55
CA MET A 97 21.66 -1.90 4.01
C MET A 97 21.29 -2.91 5.10
N ARG A 98 20.46 -3.89 4.76
CA ARG A 98 20.00 -4.91 5.70
C ARG A 98 20.85 -6.17 5.57
N PRO A 99 21.29 -6.81 6.67
CA PRO A 99 22.02 -8.07 6.58
C PRO A 99 21.10 -9.18 6.06
N VAL A 100 21.52 -9.85 4.99
CA VAL A 100 20.86 -11.08 4.48
C VAL A 100 21.38 -12.28 5.25
N ASN A 101 22.70 -12.34 5.42
CA ASN A 101 23.40 -13.37 6.17
C ASN A 101 24.68 -12.77 6.81
N SER A 102 25.54 -13.61 7.39
CA SER A 102 26.73 -13.15 8.10
C SER A 102 27.75 -12.40 7.24
N ASN A 103 27.72 -12.63 5.92
CA ASN A 103 28.74 -12.15 4.97
C ASN A 103 28.14 -11.33 3.82
N ALA A 104 26.83 -11.03 3.85
CA ALA A 104 26.16 -10.31 2.77
C ALA A 104 25.14 -9.30 3.32
N LEU A 105 25.19 -8.09 2.77
CA LEU A 105 24.20 -7.04 2.99
C LEU A 105 23.36 -6.85 1.72
N GLN A 106 22.06 -6.67 1.86
CA GLN A 106 21.15 -6.28 0.79
C GLN A 106 20.94 -4.78 0.81
N TYR A 107 20.89 -4.18 -0.38
CA TYR A 107 20.52 -2.78 -0.53
C TYR A 107 19.06 -2.57 -0.10
N PRO A 108 18.73 -1.40 0.45
CA PRO A 108 17.34 -1.06 0.77
C PRO A 108 16.45 -1.14 -0.48
N PRO A 109 15.13 -1.38 -0.30
CA PRO A 109 14.18 -1.34 -1.40
C PRO A 109 14.05 0.05 -2.02
N LEU A 110 13.66 0.09 -3.29
CA LEU A 110 13.22 1.33 -3.93
C LEU A 110 11.81 1.63 -3.44
N THR A 111 11.66 2.67 -2.64
CA THR A 111 10.35 3.07 -2.09
C THR A 111 9.76 4.20 -2.93
N LEU A 112 8.50 4.06 -3.32
CA LEU A 112 7.83 4.93 -4.28
C LEU A 112 6.56 5.56 -3.69
N ASP A 113 6.28 6.77 -4.16
CA ASP A 113 5.02 7.48 -4.04
C ASP A 113 4.31 7.43 -5.41
N LEU A 114 3.11 6.85 -5.44
CA LEU A 114 2.33 6.67 -6.65
C LEU A 114 1.18 7.68 -6.68
N PHE A 115 1.10 8.50 -7.73
CA PHE A 115 0.09 9.54 -7.83
C PHE A 115 -0.97 9.19 -8.88
N TYR A 116 -2.20 9.05 -8.40
CA TYR A 116 -3.36 8.70 -9.20
C TYR A 116 -4.30 9.89 -9.39
N MET A 117 -4.90 9.96 -10.58
CA MET A 117 -5.98 10.87 -10.93
C MET A 117 -7.24 10.04 -11.12
N MET A 118 -8.29 10.36 -10.37
CA MET A 118 -9.60 9.71 -10.46
C MET A 118 -10.59 10.65 -11.14
N THR A 119 -11.28 10.14 -12.16
CA THR A 119 -12.23 10.91 -12.97
C THR A 119 -13.53 10.13 -13.14
N SER A 120 -14.65 10.79 -12.89
CA SER A 120 -15.99 10.23 -13.09
C SER A 120 -16.54 10.58 -14.47
N TYR A 121 -17.38 9.71 -15.01
CA TYR A 121 -18.00 9.89 -16.33
C TYR A 121 -19.53 9.81 -16.26
N PRO A 122 -20.22 10.70 -16.98
CA PRO A 122 -21.68 10.77 -16.98
C PRO A 122 -22.30 9.56 -17.69
N SER A 123 -23.49 9.14 -17.24
CA SER A 123 -24.29 8.15 -17.98
C SER A 123 -24.90 8.78 -19.23
N GLN A 124 -24.71 8.16 -20.39
CA GLN A 124 -25.44 8.55 -21.60
C GLN A 124 -26.90 8.10 -21.61
N GLN A 125 -27.31 7.24 -20.66
CA GLN A 125 -28.70 6.79 -20.55
C GLN A 125 -29.62 7.88 -19.96
N ILE A 126 -29.05 8.87 -19.28
CA ILE A 126 -29.78 9.97 -18.66
C ILE A 126 -29.86 11.14 -19.64
N GLN A 127 -31.08 11.47 -20.08
CA GLN A 127 -31.33 12.56 -21.02
C GLN A 127 -31.22 13.94 -20.35
N ASP A 128 -31.67 14.06 -19.10
CA ASP A 128 -31.58 15.32 -18.37
C ASP A 128 -30.13 15.63 -18.00
N ARG A 129 -29.65 16.81 -18.42
CA ARG A 129 -28.26 17.20 -18.23
C ARG A 129 -27.90 17.38 -16.76
N THR A 130 -28.84 17.87 -15.96
CA THR A 130 -28.63 18.13 -14.54
C THR A 130 -28.55 16.80 -13.78
N GLU A 131 -29.50 15.89 -14.02
CA GLU A 131 -29.50 14.56 -13.39
C GLU A 131 -28.25 13.78 -13.74
N ARG A 132 -27.80 13.85 -15.00
CA ARG A 132 -26.58 13.21 -15.47
C ARG A 132 -25.33 13.73 -14.73
N THR A 133 -25.22 15.05 -14.56
CA THR A 133 -24.12 15.64 -13.78
C THR A 133 -24.22 15.32 -12.29
N LEU A 134 -25.43 15.27 -11.72
CA LEU A 134 -25.62 14.88 -10.33
C LEU A 134 -25.22 13.41 -10.08
N GLU A 135 -25.50 12.51 -11.02
CA GLU A 135 -25.04 11.12 -10.95
C GLU A 135 -23.51 11.02 -11.02
N GLU A 136 -22.87 11.75 -11.94
CA GLU A 136 -21.40 11.86 -12.03
C GLU A 136 -20.79 12.31 -10.69
N HIS A 137 -21.35 13.36 -10.07
CA HIS A 137 -20.91 13.84 -8.76
C HIS A 137 -21.12 12.83 -7.63
N ARG A 138 -22.24 12.07 -7.66
CA ARG A 138 -22.51 11.01 -6.67
C ARG A 138 -21.50 9.87 -6.77
N ILE A 139 -21.17 9.45 -8.00
CA ILE A 139 -20.14 8.43 -8.26
C ILE A 139 -18.79 8.91 -7.71
N LEU A 140 -18.39 10.13 -8.05
CA LEU A 140 -17.13 10.70 -7.57
C LEU A 140 -17.10 10.79 -6.05
N GLY A 141 -18.16 11.31 -5.44
CA GLY A 141 -18.28 11.43 -3.97
C GLY A 141 -18.26 10.07 -3.26
N ARG A 142 -18.89 9.05 -3.83
CA ARG A 142 -18.88 7.68 -3.30
C ARG A 142 -17.49 7.06 -3.37
N ALA A 143 -16.80 7.20 -4.50
CA ALA A 143 -15.43 6.72 -4.65
C ALA A 143 -14.48 7.41 -3.64
N MET A 144 -14.62 8.73 -3.48
CA MET A 144 -13.86 9.48 -2.47
C MET A 144 -14.15 9.02 -1.04
N GLN A 145 -15.42 8.73 -0.72
CA GLN A 145 -15.81 8.17 0.59
C GLN A 145 -15.11 6.83 0.85
N ILE A 146 -15.10 5.92 -0.14
CA ILE A 146 -14.47 4.60 0.00
C ILE A 146 -12.97 4.72 0.25
N PHE A 147 -12.28 5.59 -0.50
CA PHE A 147 -10.85 5.83 -0.28
C PHE A 147 -10.56 6.48 1.07
N TYR A 148 -11.45 7.35 1.55
CA TYR A 148 -11.31 7.95 2.88
C TYR A 148 -11.51 6.90 3.99
N ASP A 149 -12.55 6.08 3.88
CA ASP A 149 -12.88 5.03 4.86
C ASP A 149 -11.82 3.90 4.86
N ASN A 150 -11.13 3.68 3.73
CA ASN A 150 -10.06 2.70 3.56
C ASN A 150 -8.69 3.36 3.33
N GLY A 151 -8.42 4.47 4.02
CA GLY A 151 -7.17 5.22 3.86
C GLY A 151 -5.90 4.44 4.22
N ILE A 152 -6.02 3.28 4.87
CA ILE A 152 -4.92 2.36 5.18
C ILE A 152 -5.28 0.97 4.65
N LEU A 153 -4.54 0.51 3.63
CA LEU A 153 -4.69 -0.80 3.01
C LEU A 153 -3.64 -1.77 3.55
N ARG A 154 -4.09 -2.90 4.08
CA ARG A 154 -3.23 -3.95 4.64
C ARG A 154 -3.92 -5.31 4.63
N GLY A 155 -3.13 -6.38 4.73
CA GLY A 155 -3.65 -7.74 4.86
C GLY A 155 -4.47 -8.19 3.64
N SER A 156 -5.69 -8.68 3.86
CA SER A 156 -6.50 -9.33 2.82
C SER A 156 -7.05 -8.39 1.74
N VAL A 157 -6.97 -7.07 1.94
CA VAL A 157 -7.38 -6.08 0.94
C VAL A 157 -6.36 -5.98 -0.19
N LEU A 158 -5.08 -6.21 0.12
CA LEU A 158 -3.99 -6.16 -0.86
C LEU A 158 -4.12 -7.30 -1.87
N ARG A 159 -3.80 -7.01 -3.14
CA ARG A 159 -3.85 -7.95 -4.27
C ARG A 159 -2.45 -8.28 -4.80
N GLY A 160 -2.37 -9.24 -5.72
CA GLY A 160 -1.12 -9.67 -6.34
C GLY A 160 -0.04 -10.09 -5.35
N SER A 161 1.20 -9.63 -5.55
CA SER A 161 2.35 -9.96 -4.69
C SER A 161 2.32 -9.27 -3.32
N LEU A 162 1.44 -8.30 -3.12
CA LEU A 162 1.23 -7.61 -1.85
C LEU A 162 0.31 -8.42 -0.91
N ALA A 163 -0.50 -9.32 -1.45
CA ALA A 163 -1.43 -10.13 -0.68
C ALA A 163 -0.69 -11.03 0.33
N GLY A 164 -1.11 -10.98 1.60
CA GLY A 164 -0.50 -11.79 2.66
C GLY A 164 0.86 -11.29 3.16
N THR A 165 1.34 -10.16 2.66
CA THR A 165 2.52 -9.46 3.20
C THR A 165 2.15 -8.61 4.42
N GLU A 166 3.18 -8.11 5.11
CA GLU A 166 3.03 -7.11 6.19
C GLU A 166 3.10 -5.67 5.67
N GLU A 167 3.00 -5.46 4.35
CA GLU A 167 3.00 -4.12 3.77
C GLU A 167 1.72 -3.35 4.13
N GLU A 168 1.87 -2.04 4.31
CA GLU A 168 0.79 -1.10 4.58
C GLU A 168 0.87 0.02 3.54
N LEU A 169 -0.18 0.17 2.71
CA LEU A 169 -0.30 1.29 1.79
C LEU A 169 -1.26 2.32 2.38
N ARG A 170 -0.97 3.59 2.17
CA ARG A 170 -1.82 4.71 2.59
C ARG A 170 -2.33 5.45 1.39
N ILE A 171 -3.65 5.66 1.35
CA ILE A 171 -4.31 6.49 0.34
C ILE A 171 -4.49 7.88 0.94
N ILE A 172 -3.89 8.89 0.30
CA ILE A 172 -3.89 10.27 0.77
C ILE A 172 -4.48 11.14 -0.33
N LEU A 173 -5.49 11.95 -0.02
CA LEU A 173 -6.01 12.93 -0.97
C LEU A 173 -4.94 14.00 -1.24
N ALA A 174 -4.52 14.12 -2.49
CA ALA A 174 -3.52 15.08 -2.94
C ALA A 174 -4.20 16.31 -3.53
N THR A 175 -3.55 17.47 -3.37
CA THR A 175 -3.98 18.72 -4.00
C THR A 175 -3.07 19.02 -5.19
N MET A 176 -3.66 19.58 -6.25
CA MET A 176 -2.93 20.02 -7.44
C MET A 176 -3.42 21.40 -7.85
N ASN A 177 -2.50 22.26 -8.31
CA ASN A 177 -2.86 23.57 -8.85
C ASN A 177 -3.74 23.41 -10.10
N MET A 178 -4.76 24.24 -10.23
CA MET A 178 -5.65 24.31 -11.39
C MET A 178 -4.89 24.45 -12.72
N GLU A 179 -3.77 25.18 -12.75
CA GLU A 179 -2.92 25.30 -13.95
C GLU A 179 -2.37 23.93 -14.40
N ASN A 180 -1.80 23.16 -13.47
CA ASN A 180 -1.26 21.83 -13.74
C ASN A 180 -2.37 20.86 -14.18
N ILE A 181 -3.54 20.93 -13.52
CA ILE A 181 -4.71 20.13 -13.89
C ILE A 181 -5.14 20.47 -15.32
N THR A 182 -5.22 21.75 -15.66
CA THR A 182 -5.61 22.22 -17.00
C THR A 182 -4.59 21.80 -18.05
N GLN A 183 -3.29 21.90 -17.75
CA GLN A 183 -2.23 21.44 -18.64
C GLN A 183 -2.30 19.93 -18.89
N MET A 184 -2.58 19.14 -17.85
CA MET A 184 -2.77 17.70 -17.97
C MET A 184 -3.97 17.38 -18.87
N TRP A 185 -5.12 18.03 -18.65
CA TRP A 185 -6.29 17.82 -19.51
C TRP A 185 -6.08 18.26 -20.96
N ASN A 186 -5.32 19.34 -21.19
CA ASN A 186 -4.98 19.79 -22.55
C ASN A 186 -4.08 18.79 -23.30
N SER A 187 -3.38 17.88 -22.59
CA SER A 187 -2.61 16.81 -23.22
C SER A 187 -3.49 15.68 -23.76
N PHE A 188 -4.74 15.58 -23.31
CA PHE A 188 -5.69 14.59 -23.81
C PHE A 188 -6.45 15.16 -25.02
N GLU A 189 -5.95 14.87 -26.22
CA GLU A 189 -6.52 15.38 -27.46
C GLU A 189 -8.00 15.01 -27.60
N GLY A 190 -8.84 16.01 -27.89
CA GLY A 190 -10.27 15.81 -28.15
C GLY A 190 -11.12 15.45 -26.91
N LYS A 191 -10.55 15.43 -25.70
CA LYS A 191 -11.31 15.15 -24.47
C LYS A 191 -11.76 16.46 -23.79
N PRO A 192 -13.05 16.58 -23.38
CA PRO A 192 -13.48 17.71 -22.58
C PRO A 192 -12.91 17.60 -21.16
N TYR A 193 -12.61 18.76 -20.56
CA TYR A 193 -12.24 18.82 -19.15
C TYR A 193 -13.34 18.22 -18.26
N ARG A 194 -12.96 17.34 -17.32
CA ARG A 194 -13.89 16.72 -16.36
C ARG A 194 -13.44 16.93 -14.91
N PRO A 195 -14.38 17.02 -13.95
CA PRO A 195 -14.07 16.99 -12.53
C PRO A 195 -13.21 15.77 -12.19
N SER A 196 -12.07 16.02 -11.55
CA SER A 196 -11.11 14.98 -11.20
C SER A 196 -10.52 15.27 -9.83
N VAL A 197 -10.15 14.21 -9.12
CA VAL A 197 -9.49 14.28 -7.81
C VAL A 197 -8.18 13.50 -7.85
N PHE A 198 -7.23 13.91 -7.02
CA PHE A 198 -5.87 13.36 -7.04
C PHE A 198 -5.59 12.64 -5.73
N TYR A 199 -4.91 11.51 -5.82
CA TYR A 199 -4.52 10.71 -4.68
C TYR A 199 -3.05 10.35 -4.76
N GLN A 200 -2.38 10.34 -3.62
CA GLN A 200 -1.08 9.74 -3.43
C GLN A 200 -1.26 8.40 -2.70
N VAL A 201 -0.58 7.36 -3.20
CA VAL A 201 -0.51 6.05 -2.57
C VAL A 201 0.94 5.76 -2.20
N THR A 202 1.18 5.53 -0.90
CA THR A 202 2.52 5.44 -0.34
C THR A 202 2.53 4.57 0.93
N PRO A 203 3.62 3.88 1.28
CA PRO A 203 4.82 3.61 0.46
C PRO A 203 4.67 2.33 -0.37
N ALA A 204 4.96 2.40 -1.68
CA ALA A 204 5.07 1.21 -2.53
C ALA A 204 6.54 0.78 -2.63
N SER A 205 6.91 -0.42 -2.18
CA SER A 205 8.32 -0.84 -2.07
C SER A 205 8.70 -1.92 -3.09
N ILE A 206 9.66 -1.64 -3.97
CA ILE A 206 10.23 -2.64 -4.88
C ILE A 206 11.51 -3.20 -4.27
N ALA A 207 11.55 -4.52 -4.06
CA ALA A 207 12.71 -5.20 -3.51
C ALA A 207 13.98 -5.01 -4.37
N SER A 208 15.11 -4.71 -3.74
CA SER A 208 16.40 -4.60 -4.44
C SER A 208 17.03 -5.97 -4.66
N THR A 209 17.50 -6.21 -5.88
CA THR A 209 18.26 -7.41 -6.25
C THR A 209 19.76 -7.29 -5.94
N ARG A 210 20.21 -6.11 -5.47
CA ARG A 210 21.63 -5.85 -5.22
C ARG A 210 22.04 -6.34 -3.84
N GLN A 211 23.13 -7.11 -3.81
CA GLN A 211 23.80 -7.55 -2.59
C GLN A 211 25.26 -7.07 -2.60
N ARG A 212 25.79 -6.85 -1.41
CA ARG A 212 27.19 -6.49 -1.15
C ARG A 212 27.78 -7.52 -0.20
N ASP A 213 28.83 -8.18 -0.64
CA ASP A 213 29.62 -9.05 0.23
C ASP A 213 30.41 -8.21 1.25
N VAL A 214 30.40 -8.65 2.50
CA VAL A 214 31.07 -7.98 3.60
C VAL A 214 31.79 -9.02 4.45
N ASP A 215 33.09 -8.82 4.66
CA ASP A 215 33.85 -9.59 5.63
C ASP A 215 33.58 -9.04 7.03
N ARG A 216 32.94 -9.85 7.87
CA ARG A 216 32.69 -9.45 9.26
C ARG A 216 34.01 -9.35 10.02
N VAL A 217 34.16 -8.29 10.83
CA VAL A 217 35.30 -8.18 11.75
C VAL A 217 35.19 -9.26 12.83
N ILE A 218 36.09 -10.24 12.79
CA ILE A 218 36.15 -11.35 13.75
C ILE A 218 36.96 -10.95 14.99
N ARG A 219 37.94 -10.04 14.84
CA ARG A 219 38.84 -9.61 15.92
C ARG A 219 39.21 -8.14 15.82
N LYS A 220 39.14 -7.43 16.95
CA LYS A 220 39.65 -6.05 17.11
C LYS A 220 40.78 -6.06 18.14
N ASP A 221 42.00 -5.77 17.71
CA ASP A 221 43.11 -5.51 18.64
C ASP A 221 43.17 -4.00 18.92
N MET A 222 42.98 -3.59 20.18
CA MET A 222 43.16 -2.19 20.61
C MET A 222 44.51 -2.01 21.30
N ARG A 223 45.29 -1.04 20.83
CA ARG A 223 46.53 -0.59 21.49
C ARG A 223 46.31 0.81 22.04
N TYR A 224 46.54 0.98 23.34
CA TYR A 224 46.48 2.28 23.99
C TYR A 224 47.88 2.90 24.04
N TYR A 225 47.98 4.15 23.63
CA TYR A 225 49.19 4.96 23.80
C TYR A 225 48.89 6.05 24.84
N GLN A 226 49.75 6.16 25.86
CA GLN A 226 49.70 7.29 26.78
C GLN A 226 50.29 8.50 26.07
N ILE A 227 49.46 9.53 25.85
CA ILE A 227 49.92 10.83 25.40
C ILE A 227 50.38 11.58 26.64
N ASN A 228 51.70 11.65 26.85
CA ASN A 228 52.26 12.52 27.89
C ASN A 228 52.15 13.98 27.39
N SER A 229 51.24 14.74 27.97
CA SER A 229 51.20 16.19 27.85
C SER A 229 52.40 16.80 28.57
N MET A 230 53.22 17.59 27.85
CA MET A 230 54.31 18.39 28.42
C MET A 230 53.78 19.57 29.24
#